data_AF-A0A3D8UN97-F1
#
_entry.id   AF-A0A3D8UN97-F1
#
_cell.length_a   1.000
_cell.length_b   1.000
_cell.length_c   1.000
_cell.angle_alpha   90.00
_cell.angle_beta   90.00
_cell.angle_gamma   90.00
#
_symmetry.space_group_name_H-M   'P 1'
#
loop_
_entity.id
_entity.type
_entity.pdbx_description
1 polymer ?
#
loop_
_entity_poly.entity_id
_entity_poly.type
_entity_poly.pdbx_seq_one_letter_code
_entity_poly.pdbx_strand_id
1 'polypeptide(L)'
;MKHTADHNLDKAVENLKTQEPLPDDIERAQEHLLRAVAIEAEKDSEELGVFQKLSAWWKETMNFSGLKLAGSMGAAASFALAIFIFSASPQTSFASMVETFKQARNFFYSATMTTSGQHLMDIKVYYRESGQLRIENYAMGHNGQPTFINIMDVSQGKGVMKLSDSNQTVPFSFDAGDTTQSAQEDPLYWRKLILDVDPGKAQPLGTKNFSGVELTGYLLEESGIETRVWIDPKSQLPVKINVTQGFSDGTSGFEMQADVSYNQRFDDSLFSLE
;
A
#
# COMPACT_ATOMS: atom_id res chain seq x y z
N MET A 1 9.81 -49.99 19.45
CA MET A 1 10.01 -48.71 20.17
C MET A 1 9.26 -47.60 19.43
N LYS A 2 7.99 -47.36 19.76
CA LYS A 2 7.20 -46.22 19.23
C LYS A 2 5.87 -45.99 19.99
N HIS A 3 5.85 -46.18 21.31
CA HIS A 3 4.60 -46.09 22.10
C HIS A 3 4.69 -45.39 23.46
N THR A 4 5.75 -44.61 23.72
CA THR A 4 5.94 -43.93 25.02
C THR A 4 5.98 -42.40 24.96
N ALA A 5 5.96 -41.79 23.77
CA ALA A 5 6.02 -40.33 23.63
C ALA A 5 4.63 -39.66 23.66
N ASP A 6 3.60 -40.28 23.05
CA ASP A 6 2.28 -39.67 22.94
C ASP A 6 1.54 -39.58 24.28
N HIS A 7 1.77 -40.52 25.19
CA HIS A 7 1.05 -40.56 26.47
C HIS A 7 1.48 -39.47 27.48
N ASN A 8 2.64 -38.83 27.26
CA ASN A 8 3.12 -37.73 28.11
C ASN A 8 2.65 -36.35 27.63
N LEU A 9 2.34 -36.19 26.34
CA LEU A 9 1.81 -34.95 25.78
C LEU A 9 0.34 -34.74 26.16
N ASP A 10 -0.46 -35.80 26.12
CA ASP A 10 -1.87 -35.73 26.52
C ASP A 10 -2.02 -35.39 28.01
N LYS A 11 -1.17 -35.94 28.89
CA LYS A 11 -1.14 -35.59 30.31
C LYS A 11 -0.66 -34.15 30.59
N ALA A 12 0.25 -33.62 29.78
CA ALA A 12 0.71 -32.24 29.93
C ALA A 12 -0.37 -31.23 29.52
N VAL A 13 -1.13 -31.55 28.47
CA VAL A 13 -2.27 -30.73 28.01
C VAL A 13 -3.46 -30.80 28.97
N GLU A 14 -3.71 -31.96 29.58
CA GLU A 14 -4.74 -32.08 30.63
C GLU A 14 -4.38 -31.29 31.89
N ASN A 15 -3.11 -31.33 32.33
CA ASN A 15 -2.64 -30.54 33.48
C ASN A 15 -2.68 -29.02 33.25
N LEU A 16 -2.48 -28.57 32.00
CA LEU A 16 -2.61 -27.15 31.63
C LEU A 16 -4.07 -26.67 31.60
N LYS A 17 -5.03 -27.57 31.36
CA LYS A 17 -6.48 -27.24 31.41
C LYS A 17 -7.04 -27.16 32.82
N THR A 18 -6.35 -27.74 33.81
CA THR A 18 -6.78 -27.77 35.22
C THR A 18 -6.13 -26.72 36.11
N GLN A 19 -5.18 -25.91 35.60
CA GLN A 19 -4.69 -24.75 36.33
C GLN A 19 -5.65 -23.58 36.12
N GLU A 20 -6.57 -23.39 37.07
CA GLU A 20 -7.25 -22.11 37.22
C GLU A 20 -6.17 -21.02 37.46
N PRO A 21 -6.15 -19.93 36.69
CA PRO A 21 -5.23 -18.83 36.92
C PRO A 21 -5.43 -18.29 38.34
N LEU A 22 -4.34 -18.18 39.09
CA LEU A 22 -4.36 -17.62 40.43
C LEU A 22 -4.91 -16.18 40.37
N PRO A 23 -5.85 -15.79 41.27
CA PRO A 23 -6.47 -14.47 41.26
C PRO A 23 -5.46 -13.31 41.21
N ASP A 24 -4.30 -13.48 41.84
CA ASP A 24 -3.23 -12.48 41.93
C ASP A 24 -2.51 -12.20 40.59
N ASP A 25 -2.58 -13.11 39.61
CA ASP A 25 -2.00 -12.89 38.27
C ASP A 25 -2.97 -12.10 37.37
N ILE A 26 -4.28 -12.24 37.59
CA ILE A 26 -5.32 -11.49 36.88
C ILE A 26 -5.33 -10.04 37.36
N GLU A 27 -5.20 -9.82 38.66
CA GLU A 27 -5.20 -8.48 39.25
C GLU A 27 -3.97 -7.67 38.79
N ARG A 28 -2.78 -8.30 38.72
CA ARG A 28 -1.57 -7.68 38.17
C ARG A 28 -1.68 -7.38 36.67
N ALA A 29 -2.29 -8.26 35.90
CA ALA A 29 -2.54 -8.01 34.48
C ALA A 29 -3.53 -6.86 34.26
N GLN A 30 -4.56 -6.76 35.11
CA GLN A 30 -5.53 -5.66 35.08
C GLN A 30 -4.91 -4.32 35.48
N GLU A 31 -4.07 -4.28 36.52
CA GLU A 31 -3.35 -3.05 36.89
C GLU A 31 -2.39 -2.58 35.79
N HIS A 32 -1.69 -3.50 35.12
CA HIS A 32 -0.82 -3.18 33.99
C HIS A 32 -1.60 -2.62 32.80
N LEU A 33 -2.77 -3.20 32.49
CA LEU A 33 -3.65 -2.70 31.43
C LEU A 33 -4.23 -1.32 31.78
N LEU A 34 -4.67 -1.12 33.02
CA LEU A 34 -5.20 0.18 33.47
C LEU A 34 -4.12 1.27 33.45
N ARG A 35 -2.88 0.94 33.81
CA ARG A 35 -1.74 1.88 33.67
C ARG A 35 -1.43 2.20 32.22
N ALA A 36 -1.43 1.21 31.33
CA ALA A 36 -1.19 1.44 29.91
C ALA A 36 -2.28 2.33 29.29
N VAL A 37 -3.54 2.11 29.66
CA VAL A 37 -4.68 2.94 29.21
C VAL A 37 -4.62 4.36 29.79
N ALA A 38 -4.20 4.53 31.05
CA ALA A 38 -4.04 5.85 31.65
C ALA A 38 -2.90 6.67 31.02
N ILE A 39 -1.81 6.00 30.60
CA ILE A 39 -0.68 6.63 29.91
C ILE A 39 -1.08 7.06 28.48
N GLU A 40 -1.94 6.29 27.81
CA GLU A 40 -2.43 6.63 26.47
C GLU A 40 -3.50 7.73 26.50
N ALA A 41 -4.34 7.77 27.55
CA ALA A 41 -5.38 8.79 27.72
C ALA A 41 -4.84 10.22 27.97
N GLU A 42 -3.57 10.37 28.35
CA GLU A 42 -2.93 11.69 28.47
C GLU A 42 -2.39 12.23 27.14
N LYS A 43 -2.43 11.45 26.03
CA LYS A 43 -1.68 11.79 24.81
C LYS A 43 -2.47 12.33 23.62
N ASP A 44 -3.79 12.15 23.53
CA ASP A 44 -4.56 12.69 22.40
C ASP A 44 -5.93 13.22 22.83
N SER A 45 -6.11 14.54 22.69
CA SER A 45 -7.30 15.28 23.14
C SER A 45 -8.34 15.54 22.03
N GLU A 46 -8.28 14.86 20.88
CA GLU A 46 -9.22 15.09 19.76
C GLU A 46 -10.22 13.95 19.48
N GLU A 47 -10.09 12.77 20.09
CA GLU A 47 -11.05 11.65 19.91
C GLU A 47 -12.18 11.58 20.97
N LEU A 48 -12.59 12.74 21.50
CA LEU A 48 -13.58 12.85 22.60
C LEU A 48 -14.99 12.33 22.25
N GLY A 49 -15.37 12.27 20.98
CA GLY A 49 -16.71 11.86 20.56
C GLY A 49 -16.97 10.35 20.64
N VAL A 50 -15.94 9.53 20.43
CA VAL A 50 -16.03 8.06 20.41
C VAL A 50 -15.93 7.52 21.84
N PHE A 51 -15.02 8.08 22.64
CA PHE A 51 -14.88 7.74 24.07
C PHE A 51 -16.10 8.14 24.92
N GLN A 52 -16.80 9.24 24.61
CA GLN A 52 -18.04 9.58 25.30
C GLN A 52 -19.17 8.58 25.02
N LYS A 53 -19.30 8.09 23.78
CA LYS A 53 -20.28 7.05 23.43
C LYS A 53 -19.94 5.69 24.05
N LEU A 54 -18.65 5.33 24.08
CA LEU A 54 -18.14 4.12 24.72
C LEU A 54 -18.34 4.14 26.24
N SER A 55 -18.07 5.27 26.89
CA SER A 55 -18.27 5.42 28.34
C SER A 55 -19.75 5.44 28.75
N ALA A 56 -20.63 5.98 27.89
CA ALA A 56 -22.08 5.92 28.09
C ALA A 56 -22.61 4.48 27.99
N TRP A 57 -22.19 3.74 26.95
CA TRP A 57 -22.53 2.32 26.77
C TRP A 57 -21.97 1.43 27.90
N TRP A 58 -20.76 1.74 28.40
CA TRP A 58 -20.16 1.05 29.55
C TRP A 58 -20.90 1.32 30.87
N LYS A 59 -21.38 2.55 31.09
CA LYS A 59 -22.19 2.88 32.28
C LYS A 59 -23.56 2.19 32.25
N GLU A 60 -24.15 2.07 31.07
CA GLU A 60 -25.46 1.43 30.88
C GLU A 60 -25.39 -0.09 31.07
N THR A 61 -24.28 -0.71 30.67
CA THR A 61 -24.03 -2.16 30.86
C THR A 61 -23.59 -2.51 32.29
N MET A 62 -22.90 -1.61 33.01
CA MET A 62 -22.53 -1.85 34.42
C MET A 62 -23.65 -1.57 35.44
N ASN A 63 -24.74 -0.90 35.04
CA ASN A 63 -25.90 -0.67 35.92
C ASN A 63 -26.85 -1.87 36.01
N PHE A 64 -26.59 -2.95 35.29
CA PHE A 64 -27.30 -4.24 35.45
C PHE A 64 -26.73 -5.00 36.66
N SER A 65 -26.77 -4.35 37.83
CA SER A 65 -26.37 -4.94 39.11
C SER A 65 -27.51 -5.81 39.65
N GLY A 66 -27.55 -7.05 39.17
CA GLY A 66 -28.54 -7.98 39.68
C GLY A 66 -28.48 -9.35 39.06
N LEU A 67 -27.36 -10.07 39.22
CA LEU A 67 -27.32 -11.52 39.50
C LEU A 67 -25.90 -12.06 39.28
N LYS A 68 -25.33 -12.55 40.39
CA LYS A 68 -24.23 -13.52 40.55
C LYS A 68 -23.76 -14.25 39.27
N LEU A 69 -22.99 -13.62 38.40
CA LEU A 69 -22.27 -14.27 37.28
C LEU A 69 -20.94 -13.53 37.00
N ALA A 70 -20.10 -13.40 38.03
CA ALA A 70 -18.81 -12.70 37.93
C ALA A 70 -17.74 -13.45 37.10
N GLY A 71 -17.97 -14.71 36.70
CA GLY A 71 -16.98 -15.51 35.96
C GLY A 71 -17.12 -15.49 34.44
N SER A 72 -18.30 -15.22 33.89
CA SER A 72 -18.58 -15.42 32.45
C SER A 72 -18.66 -14.13 31.63
N MET A 73 -18.89 -12.97 32.26
CA MET A 73 -18.97 -11.69 31.54
C MET A 73 -17.59 -11.12 31.18
N GLY A 74 -16.56 -11.36 32.01
CA GLY A 74 -15.19 -10.95 31.72
C GLY A 74 -14.64 -11.64 30.46
N ALA A 75 -14.85 -12.97 30.35
CA ALA A 75 -14.42 -13.73 29.18
C ALA A 75 -15.10 -13.26 27.89
N ALA A 76 -16.41 -13.03 27.90
CA ALA A 76 -17.13 -12.57 26.70
C ALA A 76 -16.67 -11.18 26.21
N ALA A 77 -16.39 -10.25 27.14
CA ALA A 77 -15.85 -8.94 26.79
C ALA A 77 -14.41 -9.01 26.26
N SER A 78 -13.56 -9.87 26.85
CA SER A 78 -12.20 -10.11 26.35
C SER A 78 -12.18 -10.76 24.98
N PHE A 79 -13.09 -11.70 24.70
CA PHE A 79 -13.24 -12.31 23.38
C PHE A 79 -13.77 -11.30 22.35
N ALA A 80 -14.73 -10.45 22.71
CA ALA A 80 -15.21 -9.40 21.82
C ALA A 80 -14.11 -8.39 21.49
N LEU A 81 -13.30 -7.99 22.49
CA LEU A 81 -12.16 -7.07 22.29
C LEU A 81 -11.05 -7.72 21.46
N ALA A 82 -10.72 -8.99 21.72
CA ALA A 82 -9.74 -9.74 20.92
C ALA A 82 -10.22 -9.91 19.48
N ILE A 83 -11.49 -10.26 19.25
CA ILE A 83 -12.06 -10.33 17.90
C ILE A 83 -12.00 -8.95 17.24
N PHE A 84 -12.29 -7.86 17.95
CA PHE A 84 -12.20 -6.50 17.38
C PHE A 84 -10.76 -6.14 16.98
N ILE A 85 -9.77 -6.41 17.85
CA ILE A 85 -8.34 -6.16 17.59
C ILE A 85 -7.80 -7.05 16.45
N PHE A 86 -8.24 -8.30 16.35
CA PHE A 86 -7.83 -9.22 15.28
C PHE A 86 -8.67 -9.11 13.99
N SER A 87 -9.83 -8.43 14.03
CA SER A 87 -10.69 -8.16 12.87
C SER A 87 -10.40 -6.81 12.21
N ALA A 88 -9.68 -5.93 12.89
CA ALA A 88 -9.13 -4.74 12.27
C ALA A 88 -8.01 -5.19 11.31
N SER A 89 -8.36 -5.32 10.03
CA SER A 89 -7.37 -5.42 8.96
C SER A 89 -6.32 -4.34 9.18
N PRO A 90 -5.02 -4.67 9.27
CA PRO A 90 -3.98 -3.67 9.49
C PRO A 90 -4.10 -2.60 8.39
N GLN A 91 -4.56 -1.40 8.77
CA GLN A 91 -4.62 -0.28 7.84
C GLN A 91 -3.19 0.03 7.43
N THR A 92 -2.92 -0.07 6.13
CA THR A 92 -1.59 0.23 5.61
C THR A 92 -1.40 1.73 5.67
N SER A 93 -0.51 2.20 6.55
CA SER A 93 -0.15 3.61 6.58
C SER A 93 0.68 3.97 5.35
N PHE A 94 0.48 5.18 4.82
CA PHE A 94 1.26 5.67 3.69
C PHE A 94 2.77 5.64 3.98
N ALA A 95 3.18 6.02 5.20
CA ALA A 95 4.57 5.97 5.62
C ALA A 95 5.18 4.54 5.57
N SER A 96 4.45 3.52 6.04
CA SER A 96 4.90 2.13 5.97
C SER A 96 5.03 1.64 4.53
N MET A 97 4.10 2.05 3.67
CA MET A 97 4.18 1.76 2.23
C MET A 97 5.39 2.42 1.60
N VAL A 98 5.68 3.70 1.89
CA VAL A 98 6.86 4.40 1.35
C VAL A 98 8.15 3.69 1.74
N GLU A 99 8.30 3.27 2.99
CA GLU A 99 9.48 2.52 3.44
C GLU A 99 9.62 1.16 2.73
N THR A 100 8.50 0.45 2.51
CA THR A 100 8.51 -0.80 1.73
C THR A 100 8.83 -0.54 0.26
N PHE A 101 8.28 0.53 -0.32
CA PHE A 101 8.47 0.87 -1.72
C PHE A 101 9.90 1.32 -2.02
N LYS A 102 10.60 1.96 -1.08
CA LYS A 102 12.05 2.24 -1.18
C LYS A 102 12.88 0.97 -1.36
N GLN A 103 12.43 -0.17 -0.81
CA GLN A 103 13.12 -1.45 -0.89
C GLN A 103 12.79 -2.21 -2.18
N ALA A 104 11.81 -1.75 -2.97
CA ALA A 104 11.42 -2.40 -4.22
C ALA A 104 12.50 -2.20 -5.29
N ARG A 105 13.18 -3.29 -5.65
CA ARG A 105 14.30 -3.28 -6.59
C ARG A 105 13.89 -3.20 -8.06
N ASN A 106 12.66 -3.60 -8.37
CA ASN A 106 12.11 -3.52 -9.71
C ASN A 106 10.59 -3.44 -9.67
N PHE A 107 10.03 -2.94 -10.76
CA PHE A 107 8.61 -3.03 -11.02
C PHE A 107 8.35 -3.04 -12.52
N PHE A 108 7.18 -3.58 -12.86
CA PHE A 108 6.56 -3.49 -14.16
C PHE A 108 5.21 -2.81 -13.99
N TYR A 109 4.87 -1.90 -14.90
CA TYR A 109 3.49 -1.46 -15.01
C TYR A 109 3.02 -1.37 -16.46
N SER A 110 1.74 -1.62 -16.66
CA SER A 110 1.03 -1.27 -17.88
C SER A 110 0.10 -0.10 -17.58
N ALA A 111 0.09 0.92 -18.44
CA ALA A 111 -0.77 2.06 -18.27
C ALA A 111 -1.48 2.47 -19.56
N THR A 112 -2.71 2.95 -19.40
CA THR A 112 -3.46 3.62 -20.46
C THR A 112 -3.40 5.12 -20.21
N MET A 113 -3.01 5.87 -21.23
CA MET A 113 -3.00 7.34 -21.22
C MET A 113 -4.16 7.87 -22.04
N THR A 114 -4.84 8.88 -21.49
CA THR A 114 -5.90 9.60 -22.18
C THR A 114 -5.67 11.11 -22.08
N THR A 115 -6.16 11.83 -23.07
CA THR A 115 -6.21 13.29 -23.08
C THR A 115 -7.61 13.73 -23.45
N SER A 116 -8.22 14.59 -22.62
CA SER A 116 -9.61 15.02 -22.81
C SER A 116 -10.60 13.85 -22.96
N GLY A 117 -10.35 12.75 -22.22
CA GLY A 117 -11.13 11.52 -22.28
C GLY A 117 -10.92 10.67 -23.53
N GLN A 118 -10.08 11.10 -24.47
CA GLN A 118 -9.72 10.33 -25.66
C GLN A 118 -8.47 9.51 -25.40
N HIS A 119 -8.48 8.24 -25.81
CA HIS A 119 -7.31 7.38 -25.70
C HIS A 119 -6.14 7.94 -26.53
N LEU A 120 -5.01 8.15 -25.86
CA LEU A 120 -3.78 8.65 -26.47
C LEU A 120 -2.87 7.49 -26.88
N MET A 121 -2.50 6.66 -25.91
CA MET A 121 -1.67 5.48 -26.11
C MET A 121 -1.73 4.56 -24.89
N ASP A 122 -1.33 3.30 -25.07
CA ASP A 122 -0.94 2.43 -23.96
C ASP A 122 0.59 2.39 -23.84
N ILE A 123 1.08 2.27 -22.62
CA ILE A 123 2.50 2.07 -22.34
C ILE A 123 2.73 0.85 -21.46
N LYS A 124 3.88 0.23 -21.63
CA LYS A 124 4.45 -0.73 -20.67
C LYS A 124 5.81 -0.25 -20.23
N VAL A 125 6.03 -0.27 -18.93
CA VAL A 125 7.26 0.23 -18.33
C VAL A 125 7.88 -0.84 -17.46
N TYR A 126 9.17 -1.07 -17.69
CA TYR A 126 10.00 -2.00 -16.95
C TYR A 126 11.10 -1.18 -16.30
N TYR A 127 11.18 -1.22 -14.99
CA TYR A 127 12.17 -0.47 -14.22
C TYR A 127 12.96 -1.41 -13.31
N ARG A 128 14.26 -1.15 -13.19
CA ARG A 128 15.11 -1.76 -12.17
C ARG A 128 16.00 -0.73 -11.50
N GLU A 129 16.31 -0.96 -10.22
CA GLU A 129 17.05 -0.08 -9.31
C GLU A 129 18.42 0.37 -9.84
N SER A 130 19.03 -0.36 -10.77
CA SER A 130 20.24 0.08 -11.49
C SER A 130 20.04 1.30 -12.40
N GLY A 131 18.85 1.92 -12.40
CA GLY A 131 18.51 3.07 -13.23
C GLY A 131 18.13 2.69 -14.66
N GLN A 132 17.98 1.39 -14.96
CA GLN A 132 17.62 0.92 -16.28
C GLN A 132 16.11 0.89 -16.45
N LEU A 133 15.66 1.48 -17.55
CA LEU A 133 14.27 1.74 -17.84
C LEU A 133 13.98 1.34 -19.28
N ARG A 134 12.91 0.58 -19.49
CA ARG A 134 12.36 0.28 -20.81
C ARG A 134 10.92 0.74 -20.87
N ILE A 135 10.55 1.44 -21.94
CA ILE A 135 9.20 1.94 -22.19
C ILE A 135 8.79 1.45 -23.57
N GLU A 136 7.73 0.65 -23.62
CA GLU A 136 7.10 0.22 -24.86
C GLU A 136 5.83 1.04 -25.06
N ASN A 137 5.73 1.75 -26.19
CA ASN A 137 4.62 2.65 -26.48
C ASN A 137 3.75 2.02 -27.57
N TYR A 138 2.44 1.97 -27.34
CA TYR A 138 1.48 1.36 -28.24
C TYR A 138 0.47 2.42 -28.67
N ALA A 139 0.66 2.99 -29.86
CA ALA A 139 -0.31 3.91 -30.45
C ALA A 139 -1.53 3.15 -30.98
N MET A 140 -2.67 3.84 -31.08
CA MET A 140 -3.88 3.25 -31.65
C MET A 140 -3.65 2.72 -33.08
N GLY A 141 -4.24 1.56 -33.37
CA GLY A 141 -4.19 0.95 -34.71
C GLY A 141 -2.94 0.13 -34.99
N HIS A 142 -2.06 -0.09 -34.01
CA HIS A 142 -0.99 -1.08 -34.11
C HIS A 142 -1.41 -2.41 -33.48
N ASN A 143 -1.17 -3.51 -34.20
CA ASN A 143 -1.63 -4.88 -33.92
C ASN A 143 -0.95 -5.53 -32.69
N GLY A 144 -1.02 -4.88 -31.53
CA GLY A 144 -0.38 -5.36 -30.29
C GLY A 144 1.15 -5.32 -30.30
N GLN A 145 1.76 -4.68 -31.29
CA GLN A 145 3.19 -4.40 -31.35
C GLN A 145 3.46 -2.95 -30.91
N PRO A 146 4.55 -2.69 -30.18
CA PRO A 146 4.89 -1.32 -29.81
C PRO A 146 5.20 -0.52 -31.07
N THR A 147 4.77 0.73 -31.14
CA THR A 147 5.14 1.71 -32.18
C THR A 147 6.61 2.11 -32.06
N PHE A 148 7.06 2.32 -30.83
CA PHE A 148 8.46 2.56 -30.51
C PHE A 148 8.79 2.09 -29.09
N ILE A 149 10.07 1.77 -28.88
CA ILE A 149 10.60 1.30 -27.61
C ILE A 149 11.74 2.23 -27.20
N ASN A 150 11.64 2.84 -26.03
CA ASN A 150 12.75 3.56 -25.42
C ASN A 150 13.43 2.67 -24.39
N ILE A 151 14.75 2.54 -24.49
CA ILE A 151 15.59 1.86 -23.50
C ILE A 151 16.58 2.89 -22.98
N MET A 152 16.63 3.08 -21.67
CA MET A 152 17.44 4.11 -21.03
C MET A 152 18.24 3.53 -19.88
N ASP A 153 19.44 4.06 -19.71
CA ASP A 153 20.19 4.04 -18.46
C ASP A 153 20.14 5.46 -17.88
N VAL A 154 19.20 5.66 -16.96
CA VAL A 154 18.94 6.96 -16.31
C VAL A 154 20.14 7.40 -15.49
N SER A 155 20.92 6.46 -14.94
CA SER A 155 22.13 6.79 -14.17
C SER A 155 23.24 7.36 -15.05
N GLN A 156 23.26 7.01 -16.33
CA GLN A 156 24.26 7.47 -17.30
C GLN A 156 23.77 8.59 -18.23
N GLY A 157 22.48 8.95 -18.18
CA GLY A 157 21.89 9.93 -19.10
C GLY A 157 21.93 9.47 -20.56
N LYS A 158 21.77 8.17 -20.81
CA LYS A 158 21.86 7.56 -22.16
C LYS A 158 20.61 6.75 -22.46
N GLY A 159 20.24 6.71 -23.74
CA GLY A 159 19.19 5.82 -24.20
C GLY A 159 19.25 5.53 -25.69
N VAL A 160 18.41 4.59 -26.10
CA VAL A 160 18.12 4.28 -27.50
C VAL A 160 16.63 4.22 -27.71
N MET A 161 16.18 4.78 -28.83
CA MET A 161 14.81 4.66 -29.31
C MET A 161 14.81 3.69 -30.49
N LYS A 162 14.07 2.58 -30.37
CA LYS A 162 13.86 1.60 -31.44
C LYS A 162 12.50 1.89 -32.08
N LEU A 163 12.51 2.28 -33.36
CA LEU A 163 11.30 2.54 -34.16
C LEU A 163 10.86 1.26 -34.85
N SER A 164 9.64 0.79 -34.56
CA SER A 164 9.21 -0.54 -35.00
C SER A 164 8.96 -0.63 -36.50
N ASP A 165 8.43 0.43 -37.12
CA ASP A 165 8.07 0.42 -38.55
C ASP A 165 9.31 0.41 -39.47
N SER A 166 10.39 1.05 -39.05
CA SER A 166 11.62 1.18 -39.84
C SER A 166 12.75 0.28 -39.35
N ASN A 167 12.56 -0.41 -38.22
CA ASN A 167 13.61 -1.14 -37.49
C ASN A 167 14.87 -0.28 -37.25
N GLN A 168 14.69 1.03 -37.11
CA GLN A 168 15.79 1.97 -36.84
C GLN A 168 16.02 2.06 -35.34
N THR A 169 17.30 2.10 -34.96
CA THR A 169 17.72 2.39 -33.58
C THR A 169 18.39 3.75 -33.56
N VAL A 170 17.83 4.69 -32.81
CA VAL A 170 18.31 6.06 -32.69
C VAL A 170 18.85 6.27 -31.28
N PRO A 171 20.18 6.41 -31.09
CA PRO A 171 20.74 6.73 -29.79
C PRO A 171 20.45 8.18 -29.40
N PHE A 172 20.25 8.43 -28.12
CA PHE A 172 20.09 9.75 -27.55
C PHE A 172 20.77 9.87 -26.19
N SER A 173 21.05 11.11 -25.77
CA SER A 173 21.58 11.43 -24.45
C SER A 173 20.71 12.51 -23.81
N PHE A 174 20.63 12.50 -22.49
CA PHE A 174 19.86 13.46 -21.69
C PHE A 174 20.61 13.78 -20.40
N ASP A 175 20.26 14.89 -19.76
CA ASP A 175 20.78 15.21 -18.44
C ASP A 175 20.05 14.38 -17.39
N ALA A 176 20.78 13.49 -16.72
CA ALA A 176 20.25 12.65 -15.65
C ALA A 176 19.75 13.47 -14.44
N GLY A 177 20.21 14.71 -14.29
CA GLY A 177 19.81 15.63 -13.22
C GLY A 177 18.58 16.48 -13.55
N ASP A 178 18.05 16.42 -14.78
CA ASP A 178 16.88 17.21 -15.15
C ASP A 178 15.60 16.60 -14.56
N THR A 179 15.02 17.32 -13.59
CA THR A 179 13.79 16.94 -12.89
C THR A 179 12.59 17.75 -13.36
N THR A 180 12.74 18.60 -14.38
CA THR A 180 11.70 19.53 -14.84
C THR A 180 10.62 18.87 -15.71
N GLN A 181 10.72 17.55 -15.91
CA GLN A 181 9.81 16.80 -16.76
C GLN A 181 8.40 16.75 -16.16
N SER A 182 7.41 17.02 -17.00
CA SER A 182 5.99 16.93 -16.61
C SER A 182 5.57 15.48 -16.33
N ALA A 183 4.45 15.27 -15.64
CA ALA A 183 3.88 13.94 -15.44
C ALA A 183 3.55 13.18 -16.74
N GLN A 184 3.39 13.90 -17.85
CA GLN A 184 3.19 13.33 -19.18
C GLN A 184 4.51 12.83 -19.80
N GLU A 185 5.63 13.49 -19.48
CA GLU A 185 6.95 13.21 -20.08
C GLU A 185 7.78 12.25 -19.23
N ASP A 186 7.57 12.24 -17.91
CA ASP A 186 8.28 11.37 -16.97
C ASP A 186 7.42 10.16 -16.57
N PRO A 187 7.66 8.96 -17.12
CA PRO A 187 6.95 7.74 -16.74
C PRO A 187 7.19 7.34 -15.26
N LEU A 188 8.21 7.91 -14.63
CA LEU A 188 8.55 7.68 -13.23
C LEU A 188 8.07 8.81 -12.30
N TYR A 189 7.31 9.79 -12.82
CA TYR A 189 6.80 10.93 -12.05
C TYR A 189 6.10 10.48 -10.76
N TRP A 190 5.12 9.58 -10.88
CA TRP A 190 4.33 9.08 -9.75
C TRP A 190 5.22 8.40 -8.69
N ARG A 191 6.28 7.72 -9.11
CA ARG A 191 7.22 7.08 -8.19
C ARG A 191 8.01 8.14 -7.42
N LYS A 192 8.54 9.15 -8.10
CA LYS A 192 9.26 10.27 -7.47
C LYS A 192 8.36 10.95 -6.44
N LEU A 193 7.13 11.32 -6.85
CA LEU A 193 6.15 11.94 -5.98
C LEU A 193 5.85 11.10 -4.72
N ILE A 194 5.62 9.79 -4.85
CA ILE A 194 5.38 8.92 -3.69
C ILE A 194 6.56 8.92 -2.71
N LEU A 195 7.79 8.95 -3.22
CA LEU A 195 9.00 8.87 -2.39
C LEU A 195 9.36 10.20 -1.74
N ASP A 196 9.01 11.32 -2.39
CA ASP A 196 9.41 12.67 -1.98
C ASP A 196 8.34 13.40 -1.17
N VAL A 197 7.07 13.03 -1.31
CA VAL A 197 5.96 13.65 -0.56
C VAL A 197 6.12 13.37 0.93
N ASP A 198 5.92 14.40 1.75
CA ASP A 198 5.78 14.24 3.19
C ASP A 198 4.57 13.31 3.47
N PRO A 199 4.77 12.16 4.15
CA PRO A 199 3.69 11.24 4.45
C PRO A 199 2.48 11.88 5.16
N GLY A 200 2.69 12.95 5.93
CA GLY A 200 1.61 13.68 6.59
C GLY A 200 0.71 14.49 5.65
N LYS A 201 1.14 14.70 4.39
CA LYS A 201 0.35 15.39 3.35
C LYS A 201 -0.44 14.44 2.46
N ALA A 202 -0.21 13.14 2.56
CA ALA A 202 -0.98 12.14 1.82
C ALA A 202 -2.40 12.06 2.38
N GLN A 203 -3.40 12.41 1.59
CA GLN A 203 -4.79 12.42 2.03
C GLN A 203 -5.38 11.01 1.92
N PRO A 204 -5.92 10.42 3.00
CA PRO A 204 -6.51 9.09 2.95
C PRO A 204 -7.82 9.10 2.14
N LEU A 205 -7.96 8.15 1.21
CA LEU A 205 -9.19 7.94 0.42
C LEU A 205 -10.06 6.81 0.98
N GLY A 206 -9.62 6.12 2.04
CA GLY A 206 -10.28 4.94 2.59
C GLY A 206 -9.91 3.66 1.83
N THR A 207 -10.77 2.65 1.90
CA THR A 207 -10.56 1.37 1.20
C THR A 207 -11.47 1.24 -0.03
N LYS A 208 -11.00 0.50 -1.04
CA LYS A 208 -11.79 0.16 -2.23
C LYS A 208 -11.46 -1.23 -2.75
N ASN A 209 -12.48 -1.97 -3.13
CA ASN A 209 -12.32 -3.30 -3.73
C ASN A 209 -11.98 -3.21 -5.22
N PHE A 210 -10.91 -3.90 -5.61
CA PHE A 210 -10.52 -4.12 -7.00
C PHE A 210 -10.31 -5.62 -7.22
N SER A 211 -11.10 -6.21 -8.12
CA SER A 211 -10.99 -7.63 -8.46
C SER A 211 -11.00 -8.58 -7.25
N GLY A 212 -11.76 -8.24 -6.20
CA GLY A 212 -11.86 -9.02 -4.96
C GLY A 212 -10.74 -8.78 -3.94
N VAL A 213 -9.84 -7.83 -4.19
CA VAL A 213 -8.82 -7.38 -3.23
C VAL A 213 -9.21 -6.00 -2.70
N GLU A 214 -9.29 -5.87 -1.38
CA GLU A 214 -9.49 -4.58 -0.72
C GLU A 214 -8.15 -3.84 -0.67
N LEU A 215 -8.08 -2.66 -1.31
CA LEU A 215 -6.90 -1.81 -1.36
C LEU A 215 -7.11 -0.56 -0.51
N THR A 216 -6.05 -0.07 0.14
CA THR A 216 -6.04 1.21 0.85
C THR A 216 -5.60 2.32 -0.09
N GLY A 217 -6.40 3.39 -0.19
CA GLY A 217 -6.18 4.50 -1.12
C GLY A 217 -5.63 5.75 -0.46
N TYR A 218 -4.75 6.46 -1.18
CA TYR A 218 -4.24 7.78 -0.82
C TYR A 218 -4.26 8.71 -2.03
N LEU A 219 -4.48 10.00 -1.79
CA LEU A 219 -4.38 11.09 -2.76
C LEU A 219 -3.16 11.95 -2.43
N LEU A 220 -2.31 12.14 -3.43
CA LEU A 220 -1.16 13.02 -3.42
C LEU A 220 -1.43 14.15 -4.41
N GLU A 221 -1.08 15.38 -4.03
CA GLU A 221 -1.25 16.55 -4.89
C GLU A 221 0.04 17.35 -4.94
N GLU A 222 0.53 17.62 -6.16
CA GLU A 222 1.68 18.46 -6.40
C GLU A 222 1.49 19.24 -7.69
N SER A 223 1.67 20.57 -7.64
CA SER A 223 1.66 21.43 -8.84
C SER A 223 0.41 21.28 -9.73
N GLY A 224 -0.76 21.01 -9.14
CA GLY A 224 -2.02 20.79 -9.87
C GLY A 224 -2.16 19.41 -10.52
N ILE A 225 -1.27 18.47 -10.18
CA ILE A 225 -1.34 17.07 -10.57
C ILE A 225 -1.84 16.27 -9.36
N GLU A 226 -2.95 15.57 -9.55
CA GLU A 226 -3.51 14.63 -8.57
C GLU A 226 -2.98 13.22 -8.88
N THR A 227 -2.39 12.56 -7.89
CA THR A 227 -1.97 11.15 -7.98
C THR A 227 -2.69 10.33 -6.93
N ARG A 228 -3.59 9.46 -7.38
CA ARG A 228 -4.26 8.47 -6.52
C ARG A 228 -3.47 7.17 -6.52
N VAL A 229 -3.13 6.71 -5.33
CA VAL A 229 -2.31 5.53 -5.08
C VAL A 229 -3.15 4.51 -4.33
N TRP A 230 -3.30 3.29 -4.88
CA TRP A 230 -3.97 2.18 -4.21
C TRP A 230 -2.97 1.11 -3.84
N ILE A 231 -2.97 0.75 -2.56
CA ILE A 231 -1.95 -0.08 -1.92
C ILE A 231 -2.57 -1.43 -1.55
N ASP A 232 -1.88 -2.51 -1.91
CA ASP A 232 -2.23 -3.85 -1.41
C ASP A 232 -1.75 -3.99 0.04
N PRO A 233 -2.64 -4.23 1.02
CA PRO A 233 -2.25 -4.33 2.42
C PRO A 233 -1.35 -5.53 2.73
N LYS A 234 -1.32 -6.55 1.86
CA LYS A 234 -0.45 -7.71 2.03
C LYS A 234 0.99 -7.42 1.64
N SER A 235 1.19 -6.79 0.48
CA SER A 235 2.53 -6.47 -0.01
C SER A 235 3.05 -5.13 0.48
N GLN A 236 2.16 -4.26 0.99
CA GLN A 236 2.44 -2.86 1.31
C GLN A 236 3.06 -2.09 0.14
N LEU A 237 2.62 -2.40 -1.09
CA LEU A 237 3.13 -1.76 -2.30
C LEU A 237 1.97 -1.19 -3.14
N PRO A 238 2.19 -0.07 -3.86
CA PRO A 238 1.21 0.49 -4.78
C PRO A 238 0.90 -0.47 -5.93
N VAL A 239 -0.34 -0.96 -6.06
CA VAL A 239 -0.71 -1.88 -7.16
C VAL A 239 -1.54 -1.20 -8.24
N LYS A 240 -2.14 -0.03 -7.95
CA LYS A 240 -2.80 0.81 -8.95
C LYS A 240 -2.45 2.27 -8.73
N ILE A 241 -2.15 2.96 -9.82
CA ILE A 241 -1.85 4.39 -9.85
C ILE A 241 -2.79 5.07 -10.84
N ASN A 242 -3.34 6.22 -10.45
CA ASN A 242 -4.05 7.10 -11.35
C ASN A 242 -3.44 8.50 -11.22
N VAL A 243 -2.89 9.02 -12.31
CA VAL A 243 -2.33 10.37 -12.38
C VAL A 243 -3.24 11.21 -13.24
N THR A 244 -3.73 12.32 -12.72
CA THR A 244 -4.61 13.26 -13.43
C THR A 244 -4.07 14.67 -13.36
N GLN A 245 -4.01 15.34 -14.49
CA GLN A 245 -3.66 16.75 -14.61
C GLN A 245 -4.77 17.48 -15.35
N GLY A 246 -5.44 18.42 -14.68
CA GLY A 246 -6.43 19.27 -15.30
C GLY A 246 -5.79 20.35 -16.17
N PHE A 247 -6.52 20.82 -17.18
CA PHE A 247 -6.17 22.09 -17.84
C PHE A 247 -6.57 23.28 -16.97
N SER A 248 -5.97 24.44 -17.23
CA SER A 248 -6.26 25.68 -16.49
C SER A 248 -7.69 26.19 -16.65
N ASP A 249 -8.42 25.68 -17.65
CA ASP A 249 -9.83 25.96 -17.89
C ASP A 249 -10.79 25.01 -17.14
N GLY A 250 -10.26 24.10 -16.33
CA GLY A 250 -11.02 23.14 -15.53
C GLY A 250 -11.48 21.89 -16.28
N THR A 251 -11.11 21.73 -17.55
CA THR A 251 -11.39 20.49 -18.30
C THR A 251 -10.36 19.41 -17.97
N SER A 252 -10.77 18.13 -18.11
CA SER A 252 -9.89 16.98 -17.89
C SER A 252 -8.75 17.01 -18.92
N GLY A 253 -7.53 17.27 -18.46
CA GLY A 253 -6.36 17.35 -19.34
C GLY A 253 -5.82 15.96 -19.64
N PHE A 254 -4.81 15.56 -18.87
CA PHE A 254 -4.16 14.26 -18.98
C PHE A 254 -4.62 13.31 -17.88
N GLU A 255 -4.82 12.04 -18.23
CA GLU A 255 -5.04 10.97 -17.26
C GLU A 255 -4.20 9.74 -17.65
N MET A 256 -3.48 9.19 -16.67
CA MET A 256 -2.80 7.89 -16.77
C MET A 256 -3.37 6.94 -15.73
N GLN A 257 -3.83 5.77 -16.16
CA GLN A 257 -4.26 4.68 -15.29
C GLN A 257 -3.28 3.52 -15.41
N ALA A 258 -2.63 3.13 -14.32
CA ALA A 258 -1.58 2.11 -14.33
C ALA A 258 -1.87 0.95 -13.35
N ASP A 259 -1.57 -0.26 -13.81
CA ASP A 259 -1.51 -1.48 -13.01
C ASP A 259 -0.04 -1.85 -12.76
N VAL A 260 0.37 -1.91 -11.50
CA VAL A 260 1.77 -2.05 -11.09
C VAL A 260 2.00 -3.40 -10.43
N SER A 261 3.16 -3.99 -10.73
CA SER A 261 3.60 -5.26 -10.17
C SER A 261 5.10 -5.22 -9.87
N TYR A 262 5.54 -6.01 -8.90
CA TYR A 262 6.88 -5.92 -8.32
C TYR A 262 7.59 -7.26 -8.32
N ASN A 263 8.90 -7.21 -8.12
CA ASN A 263 9.78 -8.36 -7.93
C ASN A 263 9.70 -9.36 -9.10
N GLN A 264 9.48 -8.84 -10.31
CA GLN A 264 9.52 -9.64 -11.52
C GLN A 264 10.98 -9.91 -11.91
N ARG A 265 11.24 -11.08 -12.48
CA ARG A 265 12.53 -11.37 -13.10
C ARG A 265 12.48 -10.91 -14.55
N PHE A 266 13.27 -9.88 -14.87
CA PHE A 266 13.43 -9.41 -16.23
C PHE A 266 14.65 -10.06 -16.89
N ASP A 267 14.56 -10.29 -18.19
CA ASP A 267 15.71 -10.66 -19.01
C ASP A 267 16.60 -9.41 -19.21
N ASP A 268 17.91 -9.55 -19.05
CA ASP A 268 18.86 -8.44 -19.19
C ASP A 268 18.84 -7.82 -20.59
N SER A 269 18.51 -8.61 -21.62
CA SER A 269 18.41 -8.15 -23.00
C SER A 269 17.32 -7.10 -23.22
N LEU A 270 16.30 -7.04 -22.35
CA LEU A 270 15.25 -6.00 -22.41
C LEU A 270 15.82 -4.59 -22.23
N PHE A 271 16.96 -4.47 -21.56
CA PHE A 271 17.61 -3.21 -21.20
C PHE A 271 18.90 -2.96 -21.99
N SER A 272 19.18 -3.75 -23.02
CA SER A 272 20.36 -3.55 -23.86
C SER A 272 20.22 -2.27 -24.69
N LEU A 273 21.26 -1.43 -24.65
CA LEU A 273 21.40 -0.28 -25.54
C LEU A 273 21.98 -0.65 -26.91
N GLU A 274 22.44 -1.90 -27.07
CA GLU A 274 22.90 -2.46 -28.35
C GLU A 274 21.74 -2.91 -29.24
#